data_AF-A0A936TFL5-F1
#
_entry.id   AF-A0A936TFL5-F1
#
_cell.length_a   1.000
_cell.length_b   1.000
_cell.length_c   1.000
_cell.angle_alpha   90.00
_cell.angle_beta   90.00
_cell.angle_gamma   90.00
#
_symmetry.space_group_name_H-M   'P 1'
#
loop_
_entity.id
_entity.type
_entity.pdbx_description
1 polymer ?
#
loop_
_entity_poly.entity_id
_entity_poly.type
_entity_poly.pdbx_seq_one_letter_code
_entity_poly.pdbx_strand_id
1 'polypeptide(L)'
;MISHWLGIRLSAVSHQRSALRGPSSAGQAQAALLSPSSLSLMPRVSRFTVHGSPLASHPSRSVDGFTILEMLIVLFLLGGILAILIPRFSFEEDLRSTGRTLIAVLRTLQGEAAAKQTPLKLYFDLDRGLYWMMLVEGKEERLPLDPGWKIPRALPESIRLTEVSIGQDKHVSGRADVSFFTNGRIEPVTMYLMDSKNNLLGLAVDSLTGGIRVSEERFDIPRTRFIPDRVRTLLKPRLQTGAAGSVTDGLPKPSTGQDASKQTPNQR
;
A
#
# COMPACT_ATOMS: atom_id res chain seq x y z
N MET A 1 -5.64 -40.11 6.50
CA MET A 1 -5.51 -39.28 7.71
C MET A 1 -4.28 -39.73 8.47
N ILE A 2 -3.10 -39.19 8.14
CA ILE A 2 -1.86 -39.50 8.88
C ILE A 2 -1.02 -38.23 8.92
N SER A 3 -0.85 -37.73 10.13
CA SER A 3 0.11 -36.74 10.57
C SER A 3 1.54 -37.24 10.40
N HIS A 4 2.43 -36.48 9.77
CA HIS A 4 3.85 -36.57 10.08
C HIS A 4 4.55 -35.23 9.87
N TRP A 5 4.95 -34.64 11.00
CA TRP A 5 5.73 -33.41 11.08
C TRP A 5 7.22 -33.71 10.89
N LEU A 6 7.87 -32.77 10.24
CA LEU A 6 9.26 -32.77 9.80
C LEU A 6 10.21 -32.50 10.99
N GLY A 7 11.25 -33.32 11.14
CA GLY A 7 12.39 -33.03 12.00
C GLY A 7 13.63 -32.77 11.15
N ILE A 8 14.05 -31.52 10.99
CA ILE A 8 15.39 -31.17 10.49
C ILE A 8 15.97 -30.00 11.28
N ARG A 9 17.24 -30.19 11.63
CA ARG A 9 18.09 -29.44 12.54
C ARG A 9 18.42 -28.02 12.08
N LEU A 10 18.48 -27.11 13.04
CA LEU A 10 19.15 -25.82 12.91
C LEU A 10 20.68 -26.01 12.85
N SER A 11 21.32 -25.38 11.87
CA SER A 11 22.74 -25.03 11.93
C SER A 11 22.87 -23.53 11.68
N ALA A 12 23.42 -22.85 12.68
CA ALA A 12 23.72 -21.43 12.71
C ALA A 12 24.93 -21.08 11.81
N VAL A 13 24.90 -19.92 11.18
CA VAL A 13 26.05 -19.33 10.47
C VAL A 13 26.36 -17.96 11.07
N SER A 14 27.65 -17.80 11.34
CA SER A 14 28.33 -16.74 12.09
C SER A 14 28.53 -15.44 11.31
N HIS A 15 28.46 -14.32 12.03
CA HIS A 15 28.84 -12.98 11.59
C HIS A 15 30.36 -12.84 11.35
N GLN A 16 30.73 -12.16 10.25
CA GLN A 16 32.10 -11.74 9.97
C GLN A 16 32.23 -10.22 10.10
N ARG A 17 33.19 -9.78 10.92
CA ARG A 17 33.61 -8.39 11.12
C ARG A 17 34.63 -7.99 10.04
N SER A 18 34.54 -6.74 9.59
CA SER A 18 35.56 -6.10 8.74
C SER A 18 35.86 -4.70 9.30
N ALA A 19 37.10 -4.48 9.72
CA ALA A 19 37.63 -3.19 10.16
C ALA A 19 39.04 -3.01 9.60
N LEU A 20 39.31 -1.91 8.90
CA LEU A 20 40.65 -1.38 8.58
C LEU A 20 40.55 0.15 8.42
N ARG A 21 41.21 0.93 9.31
CA ARG A 21 42.39 1.83 9.09
C ARG A 21 42.21 2.91 8.00
N GLY A 22 42.57 4.18 8.18
CA GLY A 22 43.63 4.77 9.01
C GLY A 22 43.59 6.33 9.08
N PRO A 23 44.72 7.01 9.40
CA PRO A 23 44.75 8.28 10.17
C PRO A 23 45.35 9.50 9.44
N SER A 24 45.14 10.73 9.96
CA SER A 24 45.93 11.98 9.75
C SER A 24 45.18 13.15 10.44
N SER A 25 45.70 14.28 10.94
CA SER A 25 47.01 14.81 11.33
C SER A 25 46.75 16.18 12.02
N ALA A 26 47.72 16.60 12.82
CA ALA A 26 47.87 17.86 13.56
C ALA A 26 47.43 19.19 12.91
N GLY A 27 47.03 20.15 13.76
CA GLY A 27 46.94 21.58 13.44
C GLY A 27 46.95 22.42 14.73
N GLN A 28 48.05 23.13 14.96
CA GLN A 28 48.27 24.11 16.05
C GLN A 28 47.52 25.42 15.77
N ALA A 29 47.11 26.16 16.81
CA ALA A 29 47.19 27.63 16.83
C ALA A 29 47.06 28.20 18.25
N GLN A 30 47.96 29.14 18.55
CA GLN A 30 48.14 29.92 19.77
C GLN A 30 47.39 31.26 19.71
N ALA A 31 47.12 31.82 20.91
CA ALA A 31 47.19 33.25 21.28
C ALA A 31 46.23 34.24 20.56
N ALA A 32 45.79 35.37 21.10
CA ALA A 32 46.04 36.10 22.33
C ALA A 32 44.99 37.24 22.41
N LEU A 33 44.62 37.60 23.65
CA LEU A 33 44.41 38.96 24.17
C LEU A 33 43.35 39.88 23.54
N LEU A 34 42.49 40.46 24.40
CA LEU A 34 42.46 41.90 24.73
C LEU A 34 41.36 42.17 25.79
N SER A 35 41.78 42.12 27.07
CA SER A 35 41.67 43.15 28.14
C SER A 35 40.40 44.05 28.28
N PRO A 36 40.36 45.01 29.23
CA PRO A 36 39.88 44.78 30.60
C PRO A 36 38.87 45.87 31.06
N SER A 37 38.25 45.72 32.24
CA SER A 37 37.74 46.87 33.00
C SER A 37 37.67 46.51 34.48
N SER A 38 37.93 47.53 35.29
CA SER A 38 38.76 47.47 36.48
C SER A 38 38.08 48.13 37.67
N LEU A 39 38.78 48.07 38.82
CA LEU A 39 38.61 48.83 40.08
C LEU A 39 37.50 48.34 41.03
N SER A 40 37.66 48.33 42.36
CA SER A 40 38.81 48.46 43.27
C SER A 40 38.28 48.51 44.72
N LEU A 41 39.09 48.04 45.67
CA LEU A 41 39.18 48.46 47.09
C LEU A 41 37.99 48.18 48.05
N MET A 42 38.19 47.27 49.01
CA MET A 42 38.66 47.59 50.38
C MET A 42 38.62 46.33 51.28
N PRO A 43 39.60 46.12 52.19
CA PRO A 43 39.53 45.08 53.20
C PRO A 43 38.90 45.65 54.47
N ARG A 44 37.67 45.22 54.79
CA ARG A 44 37.06 45.53 56.10
C ARG A 44 37.42 44.43 57.08
N VAL A 45 38.40 44.73 57.93
CA VAL A 45 38.68 43.98 59.16
C VAL A 45 37.42 44.01 60.01
N SER A 46 36.79 42.86 60.23
CA SER A 46 35.78 42.68 61.26
C SER A 46 36.23 41.56 62.18
N ARG A 47 36.87 41.97 63.27
CA ARG A 47 37.08 41.17 64.46
C ARG A 47 35.68 40.92 65.05
N PHE A 48 35.21 39.68 65.06
CA PHE A 48 34.03 39.32 65.86
C PHE A 48 34.22 37.94 66.51
N THR A 49 34.52 38.04 67.80
CA THR A 49 34.18 37.14 68.91
C THR A 49 33.59 35.77 68.57
N VAL A 50 34.32 34.76 69.02
CA VAL A 50 33.81 33.43 69.37
C VAL A 50 32.62 33.60 70.32
N HIS A 51 31.43 33.21 69.89
CA HIS A 51 30.26 33.09 70.75
C HIS A 51 29.45 31.85 70.39
N GLY A 52 29.35 30.96 71.39
CA GLY A 52 28.32 29.94 71.60
C GLY A 52 27.74 29.26 70.38
N SER A 53 28.18 28.02 70.14
CA SER A 53 27.46 27.03 69.36
C SER A 53 25.99 26.93 69.80
N PRO A 54 25.00 27.19 68.94
CA PRO A 54 23.76 26.46 69.01
C PRO A 54 23.99 25.14 68.29
N LEU A 55 23.73 24.02 68.97
CA LEU A 55 23.55 22.72 68.34
C LEU A 55 22.61 22.90 67.14
N ALA A 56 23.16 22.83 65.92
CA ALA A 56 22.37 22.65 64.73
C ALA A 56 21.76 21.25 64.84
N SER A 57 20.53 21.17 65.33
CA SER A 57 19.68 19.99 65.19
C SER A 57 19.54 19.73 63.70
N HIS A 58 20.37 18.85 63.16
CA HIS A 58 20.11 18.28 61.84
C HIS A 58 18.81 17.51 61.98
N PRO A 59 17.71 17.90 61.31
CA PRO A 59 16.55 17.04 61.26
C PRO A 59 17.02 15.74 60.62
N SER A 60 17.05 14.67 61.41
CA SER A 60 17.21 13.32 60.90
C SER A 60 16.13 13.14 59.85
N ARG A 61 16.52 13.07 58.58
CA ARG A 61 15.61 12.65 57.51
C ARG A 61 15.19 11.23 57.86
N SER A 62 13.99 11.07 58.40
CA SER A 62 13.31 9.79 58.48
C SER A 62 13.20 9.27 57.06
N VAL A 63 13.93 8.19 56.77
CA VAL A 63 13.75 7.44 55.53
C VAL A 63 12.58 6.52 55.81
N ASP A 64 11.37 7.04 55.64
CA ASP A 64 10.16 6.24 55.80
C ASP A 64 10.09 5.22 54.66
N GLY A 65 9.88 3.95 55.04
CA GLY A 65 9.71 2.85 54.09
C GLY A 65 8.29 2.84 53.54
N PHE A 66 8.16 2.51 52.26
CA PHE A 66 6.86 2.36 51.60
C PHE A 66 6.11 1.14 52.13
N THR A 67 4.81 1.28 52.36
CA THR A 67 3.96 0.15 52.77
C THR A 67 3.59 -0.72 51.56
N ILE A 68 3.26 -2.00 51.81
CA ILE A 68 2.76 -2.91 50.76
C ILE A 68 1.47 -2.36 50.14
N LEU A 69 0.60 -1.75 50.97
CA LEU A 69 -0.65 -1.13 50.51
C LEU A 69 -0.39 0.02 49.55
N GLU A 70 0.59 0.86 49.84
CA GLU A 70 0.96 1.99 48.98
C GLU A 70 1.48 1.51 47.64
N MET A 71 2.34 0.49 47.63
CA MET A 71 2.80 -0.12 46.38
C MET A 71 1.65 -0.75 45.58
N LEU A 72 0.67 -1.37 46.25
CA LEU A 72 -0.52 -1.91 45.60
C LEU A 72 -1.38 -0.81 44.95
N ILE A 73 -1.60 0.30 45.66
CA ILE A 73 -2.33 1.45 45.13
C ILE A 73 -1.57 2.07 43.96
N VAL A 74 -0.25 2.25 44.07
CA VAL A 74 0.58 2.80 42.99
C VAL A 74 0.52 1.91 41.75
N LEU A 75 0.64 0.58 41.90
CA LEU A 75 0.52 -0.36 40.78
C LEU A 75 -0.89 -0.34 40.17
N PHE A 76 -1.93 -0.23 41.00
CA PHE A 76 -3.30 -0.09 40.52
C PHE A 76 -3.49 1.21 39.72
N LEU A 77 -3.00 2.35 40.23
CA LEU A 77 -3.07 3.63 39.55
C LEU A 77 -2.24 3.64 38.26
N LEU A 78 -1.03 3.10 38.28
CA LEU A 78 -0.17 2.98 37.12
C LEU A 78 -0.81 2.09 36.05
N GLY A 79 -1.36 0.95 36.45
CA GLY A 79 -2.08 0.03 35.57
C GLY A 79 -3.34 0.69 34.96
N GLY A 80 -4.10 1.43 35.76
CA GLY A 80 -5.27 2.17 35.29
C GLY A 80 -4.90 3.27 34.28
N ILE A 81 -3.85 4.04 34.56
CA ILE A 81 -3.32 5.05 33.65
C ILE A 81 -2.86 4.39 32.34
N LEU A 82 -2.13 3.26 32.41
CA LEU A 82 -1.66 2.52 31.25
C LEU A 82 -2.83 1.96 30.41
N ALA A 83 -3.88 1.45 31.06
CA ALA A 83 -5.09 0.96 30.40
C ALA A 83 -5.82 2.06 29.61
N ILE A 84 -5.75 3.32 30.05
CA ILE A 84 -6.32 4.48 29.34
C ILE A 84 -5.39 4.99 28.22
N LEU A 85 -4.07 4.91 28.44
CA LEU A 85 -3.06 5.38 27.49
C LEU A 85 -2.88 4.44 26.30
N ILE A 86 -2.83 3.12 26.51
CA ILE A 86 -2.57 2.12 25.46
C ILE A 86 -3.52 2.26 24.25
N PRO A 87 -4.85 2.39 24.42
CA PRO A 87 -5.77 2.51 23.29
C PRO A 87 -5.58 3.76 22.43
N ARG A 88 -4.90 4.80 22.95
CA ARG A 88 -4.70 6.07 22.24
C ARG A 88 -3.47 6.10 21.34
N PHE A 89 -2.55 5.16 21.51
CA PHE A 89 -1.43 4.97 20.59
C PHE A 89 -1.85 4.02 19.47
N SER A 90 -2.69 4.50 18.54
CA SER A 90 -2.77 3.85 17.24
C SER A 90 -1.44 4.09 16.54
N PHE A 91 -0.65 3.04 16.33
CA PHE A 91 0.45 3.06 15.36
C PHE A 91 -0.17 3.17 13.96
N GLU A 92 -0.79 4.31 13.63
CA GLU A 92 -1.20 4.60 12.27
C GLU A 92 0.07 4.65 11.44
N GLU A 93 0.31 3.62 10.63
CA GLU A 93 1.31 3.71 9.59
C GLU A 93 0.94 4.87 8.65
N ASP A 94 1.94 5.69 8.34
CA ASP A 94 1.77 6.84 7.46
C ASP A 94 1.43 6.36 6.04
N LEU A 95 0.40 6.93 5.43
CA LEU A 95 -0.03 6.67 4.06
C LEU A 95 1.15 6.74 3.08
N ARG A 96 2.06 7.71 3.26
CA ARG A 96 3.26 7.84 2.42
C ARG A 96 4.22 6.67 2.61
N SER A 97 4.37 6.17 3.84
CA SER A 97 5.22 5.04 4.16
C SER A 97 4.71 3.76 3.50
N THR A 98 3.40 3.49 3.59
CA THR A 98 2.76 2.33 2.95
C THR A 98 2.83 2.43 1.43
N GLY A 99 2.58 3.63 0.87
CA GLY A 99 2.80 3.88 -0.56
C GLY A 99 4.23 3.57 -0.98
N ARG A 100 5.23 3.97 -0.18
CA ARG A 100 6.65 3.69 -0.46
C ARG A 100 6.99 2.20 -0.36
N THR A 101 6.40 1.48 0.60
CA THR A 101 6.48 0.02 0.68
C THR A 101 5.91 -0.62 -0.58
N LEU A 102 4.75 -0.16 -1.06
CA LEU A 102 4.13 -0.70 -2.26
C LEU A 102 4.98 -0.43 -3.52
N ILE A 103 5.55 0.77 -3.65
CA ILE A 103 6.53 1.10 -4.71
C ILE A 103 7.72 0.13 -4.67
N ALA A 104 8.26 -0.12 -3.48
CA ALA A 104 9.37 -1.05 -3.32
C ALA A 104 8.97 -2.45 -3.77
N VAL A 105 7.78 -2.93 -3.37
CA VAL A 105 7.24 -4.22 -3.81
C VAL A 105 7.13 -4.30 -5.33
N LEU A 106 6.54 -3.29 -5.99
CA LEU A 106 6.41 -3.27 -7.46
C LEU A 106 7.79 -3.34 -8.14
N ARG A 107 8.78 -2.56 -7.68
CA ARG A 107 10.13 -2.57 -8.23
C ARG A 107 10.86 -3.89 -7.99
N THR A 108 10.70 -4.47 -6.80
CA THR A 108 11.30 -5.76 -6.47
C THR A 108 10.73 -6.85 -7.36
N LEU A 109 9.40 -6.93 -7.53
CA LEU A 109 8.78 -7.91 -8.43
C LEU A 109 9.18 -7.71 -9.89
N GLN A 110 9.27 -6.46 -10.36
CA GLN A 110 9.76 -6.14 -11.69
C GLN A 110 11.21 -6.65 -11.90
N GLY A 111 12.10 -6.38 -10.93
CA GLY A 111 13.47 -6.86 -10.95
C GLY A 111 13.56 -8.39 -10.85
N GLU A 112 12.73 -9.01 -10.03
CA GLU A 112 12.68 -10.47 -9.90
C GLU A 112 12.20 -11.16 -11.17
N ALA A 113 11.14 -10.66 -11.80
CA ALA A 113 10.63 -11.20 -13.06
C ALA A 113 11.69 -11.15 -14.17
N ALA A 114 12.43 -10.04 -14.24
CA ALA A 114 13.55 -9.87 -15.17
C ALA A 114 14.74 -10.77 -14.83
N ALA A 115 15.16 -10.82 -13.56
CA ALA A 115 16.34 -11.59 -13.15
C ALA A 115 16.13 -13.11 -13.27
N LYS A 116 14.94 -13.60 -12.89
CA LYS A 116 14.59 -15.02 -12.91
C LYS A 116 13.99 -15.46 -14.25
N GLN A 117 13.80 -14.54 -15.20
CA GLN A 117 13.14 -14.80 -16.49
C GLN A 117 11.80 -15.54 -16.33
N THR A 118 11.06 -15.22 -15.26
CA THR A 118 9.78 -15.85 -14.94
C THR A 118 8.72 -14.76 -14.78
N PRO A 119 7.63 -14.76 -15.58
CA PRO A 119 6.57 -13.78 -15.42
C PRO A 119 5.90 -13.93 -14.06
N LEU A 120 5.50 -12.81 -13.46
CA LEU A 120 4.85 -12.76 -12.15
C LEU A 120 3.53 -12.02 -12.27
N LYS A 121 2.60 -12.33 -11.37
CA LYS A 121 1.37 -11.56 -11.16
C LYS A 121 1.28 -11.14 -9.71
N LEU A 122 0.93 -9.88 -9.47
CA LEU A 122 0.59 -9.37 -8.14
C LEU A 122 -0.91 -9.17 -8.06
N TYR A 123 -1.54 -9.93 -7.17
CA TYR A 123 -2.95 -9.81 -6.85
C TYR A 123 -3.16 -8.81 -5.74
N PHE A 124 -4.25 -8.05 -5.85
CA PHE A 124 -4.81 -7.19 -4.84
C PHE A 124 -6.25 -7.63 -4.56
N ASP A 125 -6.60 -7.76 -3.29
CA ASP A 125 -7.97 -7.88 -2.80
C ASP A 125 -8.32 -6.55 -2.13
N LEU A 126 -9.09 -5.72 -2.83
CA LEU A 126 -9.44 -4.36 -2.40
C LEU A 126 -10.38 -4.38 -1.20
N ASP A 127 -11.20 -5.44 -1.07
CA ASP A 127 -12.18 -5.55 0.01
C ASP A 127 -11.50 -5.89 1.34
N ARG A 128 -10.47 -6.75 1.29
CA ARG A 128 -9.72 -7.19 2.48
C ARG A 128 -8.43 -6.42 2.72
N GLY A 129 -8.00 -5.58 1.77
CA GLY A 129 -6.71 -4.90 1.83
C GLY A 129 -5.52 -5.86 1.79
N LEU A 130 -5.63 -6.97 1.05
CA LEU A 130 -4.59 -7.99 0.95
C LEU A 130 -3.90 -7.95 -0.42
N TYR A 131 -2.63 -8.34 -0.46
CA TYR A 131 -1.90 -8.53 -1.71
C TYR A 131 -0.92 -9.71 -1.64
N TRP A 132 -0.79 -10.45 -2.73
CA TRP A 132 0.10 -11.62 -2.84
C TRP A 132 0.57 -11.78 -4.28
N MET A 133 1.69 -12.47 -4.48
CA MET A 133 2.22 -12.72 -5.83
C MET A 133 2.16 -14.19 -6.20
N MET A 134 2.02 -14.43 -7.49
CA MET A 134 2.03 -15.75 -8.12
C MET A 134 3.05 -15.74 -9.25
N LEU A 135 3.74 -16.86 -9.45
CA LEU A 135 4.56 -17.11 -10.63
C LEU A 135 3.64 -17.61 -11.74
N VAL A 136 3.87 -17.15 -12.96
CA VAL A 136 3.14 -17.62 -14.14
C VAL A 136 4.06 -18.53 -14.94
N GLU A 137 3.73 -19.81 -15.01
CA GLU A 137 4.48 -20.82 -15.75
C GLU A 137 3.61 -21.37 -16.88
N GLY A 138 3.78 -20.81 -18.08
CA GLY A 138 2.91 -21.08 -19.21
C GLY A 138 1.49 -20.57 -18.97
N LYS A 139 0.54 -21.48 -18.71
CA LYS A 139 -0.87 -21.16 -18.42
C LYS A 139 -1.25 -21.40 -16.95
N GLU A 140 -0.31 -21.90 -16.14
CA GLU A 140 -0.55 -22.19 -14.73
C GLU A 140 0.03 -21.10 -13.84
N GLU A 141 -0.64 -20.86 -12.71
CA GLU A 141 -0.16 -19.96 -11.66
C GLU A 141 0.33 -20.80 -10.47
N ARG A 142 1.55 -20.52 -10.00
CA ARG A 142 2.18 -21.25 -8.89
C ARG A 142 2.59 -20.32 -7.76
N LEU A 143 2.53 -20.83 -6.54
CA LEU A 143 2.99 -20.09 -5.37
C LEU A 143 4.52 -19.92 -5.40
N PRO A 144 5.04 -18.75 -4.99
CA PRO A 144 6.46 -18.53 -4.86
C PRO A 144 7.10 -19.43 -3.80
N LEU A 145 8.31 -19.89 -4.11
CA LEU A 145 9.15 -20.64 -3.17
C LEU A 145 9.71 -19.74 -2.06
N ASP A 146 9.80 -18.44 -2.32
CA ASP A 146 10.27 -17.45 -1.34
C ASP A 146 9.31 -17.41 -0.14
N PRO A 147 9.79 -17.69 1.09
CA PRO A 147 8.97 -17.65 2.29
C PRO A 147 8.26 -16.31 2.51
N GLY A 148 8.83 -15.19 2.05
CA GLY A 148 8.24 -13.85 2.20
C GLY A 148 6.93 -13.65 1.42
N TRP A 149 6.63 -14.54 0.47
CA TRP A 149 5.50 -14.42 -0.44
C TRP A 149 4.54 -15.61 -0.40
N LYS A 150 4.80 -16.61 0.46
CA LYS A 150 3.90 -17.76 0.65
C LYS A 150 2.57 -17.38 1.30
N ILE A 151 2.56 -16.27 2.03
CA ILE A 151 1.41 -15.79 2.79
C ILE A 151 0.98 -14.44 2.21
N PRO A 152 -0.34 -14.20 2.00
CA PRO A 152 -0.83 -12.90 1.63
C PRO A 152 -0.44 -11.82 2.64
N ARG A 153 -0.01 -10.67 2.13
CA ARG A 153 0.39 -9.53 2.95
C ARG A 153 -0.79 -8.57 3.08
N ALA A 154 -0.96 -8.01 4.27
CA ALA A 154 -2.00 -7.04 4.55
C ALA A 154 -1.46 -5.61 4.41
N LEU A 155 -2.32 -4.71 3.94
CA LEU A 155 -2.16 -3.28 4.18
C LEU A 155 -2.45 -2.97 5.65
N PRO A 156 -1.89 -1.89 6.19
CA PRO A 156 -2.25 -1.42 7.53
C PRO A 156 -3.75 -1.15 7.63
N GLU A 157 -4.37 -1.43 8.77
CA GLU A 157 -5.81 -1.30 8.96
C GLU A 157 -6.33 0.14 8.72
N SER A 158 -5.47 1.15 8.92
CA SER A 158 -5.78 2.56 8.66
C SER A 158 -5.82 2.92 7.17
N ILE A 159 -5.35 2.06 6.27
CA ILE A 159 -5.15 2.36 4.85
C ILE A 159 -5.93 1.38 3.99
N ARG A 160 -6.80 1.93 3.14
CA ARG A 160 -7.59 1.17 2.17
C ARG A 160 -7.16 1.45 0.75
N LEU A 161 -7.29 0.43 -0.09
CA LEU A 161 -7.09 0.55 -1.52
C LEU A 161 -8.43 0.88 -2.18
N THR A 162 -8.61 2.14 -2.59
CA THR A 162 -9.91 2.65 -3.07
C THR A 162 -10.18 2.30 -4.52
N GLU A 163 -9.11 2.20 -5.32
CA GLU A 163 -9.21 1.94 -6.74
C GLU A 163 -7.89 1.41 -7.28
N VAL A 164 -7.99 0.43 -8.18
CA VAL A 164 -6.90 -0.06 -9.03
C VAL A 164 -7.39 -0.04 -10.46
N SER A 165 -6.69 0.69 -11.32
CA SER A 165 -6.95 0.72 -12.76
C SER A 165 -5.78 0.07 -13.48
N ILE A 166 -6.04 -1.02 -14.21
CA ILE A 166 -5.07 -1.76 -15.00
C ILE A 166 -5.45 -1.57 -16.47
N GLY A 167 -4.64 -0.85 -17.23
CA GLY A 167 -4.97 -0.48 -18.60
C GLY A 167 -6.27 0.34 -18.71
N GLN A 168 -7.37 -0.30 -19.11
CA GLN A 168 -8.72 0.31 -19.20
C GLN A 168 -9.68 -0.23 -18.13
N ASP A 169 -9.29 -1.29 -17.44
CA ASP A 169 -10.13 -1.97 -16.47
C ASP A 169 -9.94 -1.33 -15.10
N LYS A 170 -11.05 -0.85 -14.54
CA LYS A 170 -11.07 -0.15 -13.26
C LYS A 170 -11.78 -0.99 -12.21
N HIS A 171 -11.09 -1.25 -11.13
CA HIS A 171 -11.54 -2.00 -9.98
C HIS A 171 -11.66 -1.06 -8.77
N VAL A 172 -12.84 -1.04 -8.15
CA VAL A 172 -13.10 -0.29 -6.90
C VAL A 172 -13.45 -1.21 -5.73
N SER A 173 -13.56 -2.51 -6.01
CA SER A 173 -13.85 -3.59 -5.06
C SER A 173 -13.39 -4.91 -5.69
N GLY A 174 -13.37 -5.98 -4.89
CA GLY A 174 -12.98 -7.30 -5.34
C GLY A 174 -11.49 -7.44 -5.63
N ARG A 175 -11.16 -8.27 -6.62
CA ARG A 175 -9.78 -8.60 -6.96
C ARG A 175 -9.32 -7.90 -8.24
N ALA A 176 -8.05 -7.52 -8.25
CA ALA A 176 -7.33 -6.96 -9.39
C ALA A 176 -5.93 -7.60 -9.46
N ASP A 177 -5.37 -7.81 -10.64
CA ASP A 177 -4.02 -8.33 -10.82
C ASP A 177 -3.17 -7.50 -11.76
N VAL A 178 -1.89 -7.33 -11.40
CA VAL A 178 -0.90 -6.59 -12.20
C VAL A 178 0.16 -7.57 -12.69
N SER A 179 0.37 -7.60 -14.00
CA SER A 179 1.36 -8.49 -14.62
C SER A 179 2.76 -7.86 -14.69
N PHE A 180 3.78 -8.68 -14.39
CA PHE A 180 5.20 -8.36 -14.53
C PHE A 180 5.83 -9.30 -15.56
N PHE A 181 6.53 -8.71 -16.52
CA PHE A 181 7.05 -9.41 -17.68
C PHE A 181 8.57 -9.65 -17.54
N THR A 182 9.06 -10.71 -18.18
CA THR A 182 10.48 -11.12 -18.12
C THR A 182 11.46 -10.13 -18.76
N ASN A 183 10.96 -9.20 -19.55
CA ASN A 183 11.73 -8.08 -20.11
C ASN A 183 11.84 -6.89 -19.15
N GLY A 184 11.40 -7.04 -17.89
CA GLY A 184 11.40 -5.97 -16.89
C GLY A 184 10.30 -4.94 -17.10
N ARG A 185 9.32 -5.19 -17.98
CA ARG A 185 8.12 -4.35 -18.08
C ARG A 185 7.10 -4.74 -17.02
N ILE A 186 6.28 -3.76 -16.68
CA ILE A 186 5.13 -3.92 -15.80
C ILE A 186 3.90 -3.42 -16.55
N GLU A 187 2.79 -4.11 -16.34
CA GLU A 187 1.51 -3.67 -16.84
C GLU A 187 1.15 -2.27 -16.27
N PRO A 188 0.70 -1.33 -17.12
CA PRO A 188 0.38 0.01 -16.64
C PRO A 188 -0.76 -0.05 -15.63
N VAL A 189 -0.46 0.37 -14.41
CA VAL A 189 -1.39 0.36 -13.28
C VAL A 189 -1.44 1.73 -12.61
N THR A 190 -2.64 2.20 -12.31
CA THR A 190 -2.87 3.36 -11.44
C THR A 190 -3.69 2.92 -10.24
N MET A 191 -3.17 3.14 -9.04
CA MET A 191 -3.81 2.74 -7.78
C MET A 191 -3.94 3.93 -6.84
N TYR A 192 -4.99 3.94 -6.04
CA TYR A 192 -5.28 5.00 -5.10
C TYR A 192 -5.46 4.43 -3.70
N LEU A 193 -4.56 4.80 -2.79
CA LEU A 193 -4.70 4.51 -1.37
C LEU A 193 -5.34 5.69 -0.66
N MET A 194 -6.09 5.38 0.39
CA MET A 194 -6.70 6.40 1.25
C MET A 194 -6.58 5.97 2.71
N ASP A 195 -6.22 6.91 3.57
CA ASP A 195 -6.15 6.67 5.01
C ASP A 195 -7.51 6.87 5.70
N SER A 196 -7.53 6.69 7.02
CA SER A 196 -8.67 6.93 7.92
C SER A 196 -9.16 8.39 7.92
N LYS A 197 -8.27 9.33 7.57
CA LYS A 197 -8.51 10.79 7.53
C LYS A 197 -8.92 11.28 6.13
N ASN A 198 -9.13 10.36 5.19
CA ASN A 198 -9.44 10.62 3.78
C ASN A 198 -8.35 11.36 3.00
N ASN A 199 -7.08 11.28 3.44
CA ASN A 199 -5.96 11.70 2.62
C ASN A 199 -5.77 10.70 1.48
N LEU A 200 -5.59 11.21 0.26
CA LEU A 200 -5.41 10.40 -0.95
C LEU A 200 -3.93 10.28 -1.30
N LEU A 201 -3.52 9.08 -1.73
CA LEU A 201 -2.23 8.86 -2.37
C LEU A 201 -2.42 8.02 -3.64
N GLY A 202 -2.24 8.66 -4.79
CA GLY A 202 -2.17 8.02 -6.08
C GLY A 202 -0.77 7.50 -6.38
N LEU A 203 -0.69 6.27 -6.90
CA LEU A 203 0.50 5.73 -7.55
C LEU A 203 0.16 5.34 -8.98
N ALA A 204 0.95 5.80 -9.94
CA ALA A 204 0.80 5.45 -11.35
C ALA A 204 2.11 4.90 -11.89
N VAL A 205 2.04 3.73 -12.52
CA VAL A 205 3.18 3.08 -13.15
C VAL A 205 3.09 3.24 -14.66
N ASP A 206 4.13 3.83 -15.23
CA ASP A 206 4.26 4.01 -16.67
C ASP A 206 4.90 2.76 -17.31
N SER A 207 4.20 2.15 -18.27
CA SER A 207 4.64 0.90 -18.90
C SER A 207 5.78 1.04 -19.91
N LEU A 208 6.11 2.27 -20.32
CA LEU A 208 7.15 2.57 -21.29
C LEU A 208 8.49 2.81 -20.59
N THR A 209 8.46 3.60 -19.52
CA THR A 209 9.65 3.98 -18.74
C THR A 209 9.88 3.07 -17.54
N GLY A 210 8.87 2.31 -17.11
CA GLY A 210 8.88 1.61 -15.82
C GLY A 210 8.87 2.56 -14.62
N GLY A 211 8.72 3.86 -14.85
CA GLY A 211 8.71 4.88 -13.82
C GLY A 211 7.44 4.80 -12.98
N ILE A 212 7.58 4.99 -11.66
CA ILE A 212 6.45 5.06 -10.74
C ILE A 212 6.30 6.51 -10.30
N ARG A 213 5.15 7.11 -10.64
CA ARG A 213 4.75 8.46 -10.25
C ARG A 213 3.88 8.37 -9.01
N VAL A 214 4.02 9.36 -8.13
CA VAL A 214 3.24 9.48 -6.89
C VAL A 214 2.60 10.86 -6.87
N SER A 215 1.35 10.93 -6.45
CA SER A 215 0.58 12.17 -6.37
C SER A 215 -0.37 12.12 -5.17
N GLU A 216 -0.54 13.24 -4.48
CA GLU A 216 -1.57 13.39 -3.45
C GLU A 216 -2.94 13.74 -4.07
N GLU A 217 -2.92 14.13 -5.35
CA GLU A 217 -4.10 14.36 -6.16
C GLU A 217 -4.35 13.19 -7.10
N ARG A 218 -5.60 13.08 -7.56
CA ARG A 218 -5.97 12.09 -8.56
C ARG A 218 -5.22 12.38 -9.86
N PHE A 219 -4.62 11.36 -10.48
CA PHE A 219 -4.01 11.56 -11.79
C PHE A 219 -5.10 11.88 -12.81
N ASP A 220 -4.90 12.96 -13.57
CA ASP A 220 -5.71 13.27 -14.74
C ASP A 220 -5.46 12.21 -15.81
N ILE A 221 -6.29 11.16 -15.80
CA ILE A 221 -6.34 10.20 -16.90
C ILE A 221 -6.98 10.95 -18.09
N PRO A 222 -6.31 11.09 -19.25
CA PRO A 222 -6.96 11.60 -20.44
C PRO A 222 -8.21 10.77 -20.69
N ARG A 223 -9.39 11.41 -20.65
CA ARG A 223 -10.66 10.75 -20.98
C ARG A 223 -10.71 10.49 -22.49
N THR A 224 -9.90 9.59 -23.02
CA THR A 224 -9.95 9.21 -24.42
C THR A 224 -11.07 8.20 -24.64
N ARG A 225 -12.26 8.73 -24.87
CA ARG A 225 -13.16 8.15 -25.86
C ARG A 225 -13.89 9.26 -26.62
N PHE A 226 -13.13 10.05 -27.38
CA PHE A 226 -13.68 10.62 -28.61
C PHE A 226 -14.00 9.44 -29.51
N ILE A 227 -15.25 9.00 -29.53
CA ILE A 227 -15.78 8.22 -30.65
C ILE A 227 -15.88 9.22 -31.79
N PRO A 228 -15.05 9.15 -32.85
CA PRO A 228 -15.25 10.02 -33.98
C PRO A 228 -16.65 9.77 -34.53
N ASP A 229 -17.43 10.81 -34.84
CA ASP A 229 -18.82 10.63 -35.32
C ASP A 229 -18.92 9.70 -36.54
N ARG A 230 -17.80 9.49 -37.24
CA ARG A 230 -17.63 8.56 -38.37
C ARG A 230 -17.83 7.08 -38.03
N VAL A 231 -17.70 6.64 -36.77
CA VAL A 231 -17.97 5.24 -36.37
C VAL A 231 -19.38 5.04 -35.80
N ARG A 232 -20.11 6.11 -35.45
CA ARG A 232 -21.53 6.01 -35.01
C ARG A 232 -22.44 5.54 -36.14
N THR A 233 -22.13 5.85 -37.39
CA THR A 233 -22.90 5.41 -38.56
C THR A 233 -22.75 3.92 -38.86
N LEU A 234 -21.65 3.29 -38.42
CA LEU A 234 -21.38 1.86 -38.62
C LEU A 234 -21.95 0.97 -37.51
N LEU A 235 -22.32 1.55 -36.36
CA LEU A 235 -22.99 0.88 -35.24
C LEU A 235 -24.53 0.93 -35.37
N LYS A 236 -25.05 0.91 -36.59
CA LYS A 236 -26.46 0.57 -36.80
C LYS A 236 -26.59 -0.94 -36.69
N PRO A 237 -27.48 -1.48 -35.84
CA PRO A 237 -27.86 -2.87 -35.93
C PRO A 237 -28.33 -3.10 -37.37
N ARG A 238 -27.66 -3.99 -38.10
CA ARG A 238 -28.19 -4.49 -39.36
C ARG A 238 -29.40 -5.36 -39.00
N LEU A 239 -30.53 -4.71 -38.73
CA LEU A 239 -31.83 -5.36 -38.73
C LEU A 239 -31.97 -5.93 -40.15
N GLN A 240 -31.88 -7.25 -40.25
CA GLN A 240 -31.95 -7.95 -41.51
C GLN A 240 -33.25 -7.60 -42.23
N THR A 241 -33.05 -7.17 -43.46
CA THR A 241 -33.95 -7.33 -44.61
C THR A 241 -34.75 -8.63 -44.51
N GLY A 242 -36.08 -8.48 -44.50
CA GLY A 242 -37.03 -9.57 -44.71
C GLY A 242 -38.38 -9.00 -45.13
N ALA A 243 -38.64 -9.07 -46.45
CA ALA A 243 -39.95 -8.99 -47.09
C ALA A 243 -40.76 -7.67 -47.00
N ALA A 244 -40.73 -6.89 -48.08
CA ALA A 244 -41.91 -6.15 -48.55
C ALA A 244 -41.70 -5.75 -50.02
N GLY A 245 -42.03 -6.66 -50.92
CA GLY A 245 -42.01 -6.44 -52.36
C GLY A 245 -43.01 -7.36 -53.03
N SER A 246 -44.29 -6.99 -52.97
CA SER A 246 -45.32 -7.17 -54.00
C SER A 246 -46.74 -7.09 -53.39
N VAL A 247 -47.67 -6.63 -54.22
CA VAL A 247 -49.14 -6.63 -54.06
C VAL A 247 -49.75 -5.37 -53.42
N THR A 248 -50.07 -4.40 -54.29
CA THR A 248 -51.34 -3.66 -54.20
C THR A 248 -52.10 -3.92 -55.48
N ASP A 249 -53.13 -4.77 -55.38
CA ASP A 249 -54.11 -5.09 -56.40
C ASP A 249 -54.94 -3.87 -56.78
N GLY A 250 -54.95 -3.55 -58.07
CA GLY A 250 -55.94 -2.70 -58.72
C GLY A 250 -56.95 -3.60 -59.44
N LEU A 251 -58.18 -3.61 -58.94
CA LEU A 251 -59.33 -4.34 -59.47
C LEU A 251 -59.73 -3.85 -60.88
N PRO A 252 -60.14 -4.76 -61.78
CA PRO A 252 -61.40 -4.52 -62.49
C PRO A 252 -62.33 -5.77 -62.59
N LYS A 253 -63.62 -5.50 -62.36
CA LYS A 253 -64.91 -6.13 -62.76
C LYS A 253 -65.04 -7.66 -62.98
N PRO A 254 -66.18 -8.27 -62.57
CA PRO A 254 -66.53 -9.65 -62.89
C PRO A 254 -67.33 -9.78 -64.19
N SER A 255 -67.06 -10.83 -64.96
CA SER A 255 -67.99 -11.37 -65.95
C SER A 255 -67.82 -12.89 -66.10
N THR A 256 -68.85 -13.61 -65.66
CA THR A 256 -69.53 -14.75 -66.32
C THR A 256 -68.75 -15.97 -66.82
N GLY A 257 -69.26 -17.15 -66.43
CA GLY A 257 -69.13 -18.42 -67.18
C GLY A 257 -68.15 -19.39 -66.52
N GLN A 258 -68.58 -20.35 -65.69
CA GLN A 258 -69.29 -21.59 -66.03
C GLN A 258 -68.35 -22.67 -66.60
N ASP A 259 -68.63 -23.90 -66.16
CA ASP A 259 -67.96 -25.18 -66.44
C ASP A 259 -66.59 -25.41 -65.82
N ALA A 260 -66.23 -26.62 -65.40
CA ALA A 260 -66.92 -27.83 -64.98
C ALA A 260 -65.80 -28.85 -64.75
N SER A 261 -66.08 -29.84 -63.90
CA SER A 261 -65.42 -31.15 -63.90
C SER A 261 -63.95 -31.17 -63.43
N LYS A 262 -63.46 -32.17 -62.70
CA LYS A 262 -64.03 -33.38 -62.09
C LYS A 262 -62.87 -33.98 -61.28
N GLN A 263 -63.23 -34.66 -60.19
CA GLN A 263 -62.62 -35.93 -59.74
C GLN A 263 -61.16 -35.94 -59.25
N THR A 264 -61.06 -36.00 -57.93
CA THR A 264 -60.41 -37.09 -57.14
C THR A 264 -60.44 -38.47 -57.85
N PRO A 265 -59.58 -39.48 -57.51
CA PRO A 265 -59.17 -39.78 -56.13
C PRO A 265 -57.81 -40.48 -55.91
N ASN A 266 -57.50 -40.64 -54.62
CA ASN A 266 -57.09 -41.90 -53.95
C ASN A 266 -55.62 -42.30 -53.78
N GLN A 267 -55.33 -42.56 -52.49
CA GLN A 267 -54.66 -43.72 -51.89
C GLN A 267 -53.20 -44.02 -52.28
N ARG A 268 -52.31 -44.28 -51.33
CA ARG A 268 -52.48 -45.13 -50.14
C ARG A 268 -51.47 -44.76 -49.06
#